data_AF-A0A1X7REW2-F1
#
_entry.id   AF-A0A1X7REW2-F1
#
_cell.length_a   1.000
_cell.length_b   1.000
_cell.length_c   1.000
_cell.angle_alpha   90.00
_cell.angle_beta   90.00
_cell.angle_gamma   90.00
#
_symmetry.space_group_name_H-M   'P 1'
#
loop_
_entity.id
_entity.type
_entity.pdbx_description
1 polymer ?
#
loop_
_entity_poly.entity_id
_entity_poly.type
_entity_poly.pdbx_seq_one_letter_code
_entity_poly.pdbx_strand_id
1 'polypeptide(L)'
;MAGKKTAKQKRDANIIDVFNTEYGMSDTKLGSWQKLCEDVGVTVGSSLTQCKKALKTAHINIVDFVAAKQAGAVIPRHASANKLREYTKNTGGKVFPLKKAKASPFLKAFLIQMYL
;
A
#
# COMPACT_ATOMS: atom_id res chain seq x y z
N MET A 1 20.35 13.00 -21.56
CA MET A 1 19.87 11.65 -21.92
C MET A 1 19.19 11.04 -20.71
N ALA A 2 17.90 10.72 -20.77
CA ALA A 2 17.24 10.04 -19.66
C ALA A 2 17.67 8.56 -19.64
N GLY A 3 18.43 8.14 -18.63
CA GLY A 3 18.84 6.75 -18.46
C GLY A 3 17.63 5.81 -18.34
N LYS A 4 17.75 4.58 -18.86
CA LYS A 4 16.68 3.57 -18.77
C LYS A 4 16.33 3.29 -17.30
N LYS A 5 15.04 3.33 -16.97
CA LYS A 5 14.54 2.99 -15.62
C LYS A 5 14.81 1.51 -15.30
N THR A 6 15.30 1.23 -14.10
CA THR A 6 15.47 -0.14 -13.58
C THR A 6 14.12 -0.81 -13.35
N ALA A 7 14.09 -2.15 -13.23
CA ALA A 7 12.87 -2.90 -12.94
C ALA A 7 12.19 -2.43 -11.63
N LYS A 8 12.99 -2.14 -10.60
CA LYS A 8 12.50 -1.56 -9.33
C LYS A 8 11.85 -0.20 -9.53
N GLN A 9 12.47 0.68 -10.32
CA GLN A 9 11.90 2.01 -10.60
C GLN A 9 10.60 1.92 -11.40
N LYS A 10 10.51 1.00 -12.36
CA LYS A 10 9.27 0.72 -13.12
C LYS A 10 8.16 0.21 -12.21
N ARG A 11 8.46 -0.77 -11.34
CA ARG A 11 7.50 -1.30 -10.36
C ARG A 11 7.01 -0.22 -9.40
N ASP A 12 7.91 0.59 -8.84
CA ASP A 12 7.52 1.68 -7.94
C ASP A 12 6.62 2.71 -8.63
N ALA A 13 6.90 3.03 -9.91
CA ALA A 13 6.07 3.94 -10.70
C ALA A 13 4.69 3.35 -10.97
N ASN A 14 4.60 2.06 -11.32
CA ASN A 14 3.33 1.34 -11.47
C ASN A 14 2.52 1.34 -10.17
N ILE A 15 3.15 1.12 -9.01
CA ILE A 15 2.47 1.17 -7.71
C ILE A 15 1.87 2.56 -7.47
N ILE A 16 2.62 3.63 -7.74
CA ILE A 16 2.10 5.00 -7.59
C ILE A 16 0.93 5.25 -8.54
N ASP A 17 1.05 4.83 -9.79
CA ASP A 17 0.04 5.00 -10.82
C ASP A 17 -1.27 4.29 -10.46
N VAL A 18 -1.19 3.03 -10.04
CA VAL A 18 -2.35 2.26 -9.56
C VAL A 18 -3.04 2.97 -8.40
N PHE A 19 -2.28 3.46 -7.40
CA PHE A 19 -2.89 4.16 -6.28
C PHE A 19 -3.54 5.49 -6.67
N ASN A 20 -2.88 6.26 -7.53
CA ASN A 20 -3.40 7.55 -8.00
C ASN A 20 -4.65 7.37 -8.86
N THR A 21 -4.68 6.35 -9.73
CA THR A 21 -5.82 6.05 -10.59
C THR A 21 -7.00 5.51 -9.79
N GLU A 22 -6.75 4.60 -8.84
CA GLU A 22 -7.82 3.92 -8.12
C GLU A 22 -8.43 4.75 -6.98
N TYR A 23 -7.61 5.53 -6.27
CA TYR A 23 -8.00 6.23 -5.04
C TYR A 23 -7.81 7.75 -5.13
N GLY A 24 -7.01 8.22 -6.09
CA GLY A 24 -6.70 9.64 -6.26
C GLY A 24 -5.47 10.11 -5.49
N MET A 25 -5.24 11.41 -5.54
CA MET A 25 -4.11 12.08 -4.87
C MET A 25 -4.54 12.90 -3.65
N SER A 26 -5.84 13.10 -3.44
CA SER A 26 -6.40 13.87 -2.33
C SER A 26 -6.83 12.96 -1.18
N ASP A 27 -6.54 13.37 0.05
CA ASP A 27 -6.84 12.59 1.25
C ASP A 27 -8.14 13.00 1.97
N THR A 28 -8.88 13.95 1.39
CA THR A 28 -10.10 14.53 1.96
C THR A 28 -11.38 13.82 1.50
N LYS A 29 -11.31 13.00 0.44
CA LYS A 29 -12.46 12.31 -0.13
C LYS A 29 -12.74 11.01 0.62
N LEU A 30 -13.83 10.95 1.39
CA LEU A 30 -14.23 9.75 2.13
C LEU A 30 -14.40 8.53 1.22
N GLY A 31 -15.07 8.68 0.07
CA GLY A 31 -15.29 7.58 -0.88
C GLY A 31 -14.00 6.91 -1.35
N SER A 32 -12.91 7.66 -1.54
CA SER A 32 -11.60 7.08 -1.88
C SER A 32 -11.05 6.17 -0.78
N TRP A 33 -11.23 6.56 0.49
CA TRP A 33 -10.80 5.76 1.63
C TRP A 33 -11.68 4.54 1.87
N GLN A 34 -12.99 4.68 1.63
CA GLN A 34 -13.94 3.58 1.72
C GLN A 34 -13.65 2.51 0.66
N LYS A 35 -13.46 2.92 -0.61
CA LYS A 35 -13.01 2.03 -1.68
C LYS A 35 -11.71 1.32 -1.32
N LEU A 36 -10.72 2.03 -0.76
CA LEU A 36 -9.49 1.39 -0.32
C LEU A 36 -9.72 0.37 0.81
N CYS A 37 -10.65 0.64 1.74
CA CYS A 37 -11.00 -0.34 2.77
C CYS A 37 -11.65 -1.59 2.18
N GLU A 38 -12.56 -1.43 1.22
CA GLU A 38 -13.20 -2.53 0.48
C GLU A 38 -12.18 -3.37 -0.26
N ASP A 39 -11.33 -2.71 -1.06
CA ASP A 39 -10.29 -3.37 -1.87
C ASP A 39 -9.27 -4.11 -1.01
N VAL A 40 -8.90 -3.54 0.14
CA VAL A 40 -8.03 -4.24 1.09
C VAL A 40 -8.79 -5.39 1.75
N GLY A 41 -10.08 -5.22 2.05
CA GLY A 41 -10.94 -6.16 2.77
C GLY A 41 -10.94 -5.89 4.29
N VAL A 42 -10.93 -4.63 4.70
CA VAL A 42 -11.10 -4.22 6.11
C VAL A 42 -12.44 -3.51 6.29
N THR A 43 -12.86 -3.31 7.54
CA THR A 43 -14.09 -2.60 7.85
C THR A 43 -14.13 -1.22 7.19
N VAL A 44 -15.19 -0.97 6.42
CA VAL A 44 -15.44 0.32 5.78
C VAL A 44 -15.98 1.30 6.82
N GLY A 45 -15.22 2.37 7.08
CA GLY A 45 -15.60 3.40 8.05
C GLY A 45 -16.60 4.41 7.46
N SER A 46 -17.37 5.06 8.32
CA SER A 46 -18.22 6.21 7.97
C SER A 46 -17.47 7.55 8.02
N SER A 47 -16.18 7.54 8.38
CA SER A 47 -15.31 8.73 8.36
C SER A 47 -13.89 8.41 7.93
N LEU A 48 -13.14 9.46 7.54
CA LEU A 48 -11.72 9.36 7.15
C LEU A 48 -10.88 8.69 8.24
N THR A 49 -11.12 9.08 9.50
CA THR A 49 -10.40 8.55 10.67
C THR A 49 -10.66 7.07 10.87
N GLN A 50 -11.92 6.63 10.74
CA GLN A 50 -12.27 5.21 10.87
C GLN A 50 -11.64 4.37 9.77
N CYS A 51 -11.71 4.80 8.51
CA CYS A 51 -11.06 4.10 7.40
C CYS A 51 -9.54 3.98 7.60
N LYS A 52 -8.88 5.10 7.95
CA LYS A 52 -7.44 5.12 8.24
C LYS A 52 -7.07 4.19 9.40
N LYS A 53 -7.91 4.08 10.43
CA LYS A 53 -7.70 3.16 11.56
C LYS A 53 -7.85 1.70 11.14
N ALA A 54 -8.87 1.39 10.34
CA ALA A 54 -9.09 0.04 9.82
C ALA A 54 -7.93 -0.45 8.95
N LEU A 55 -7.38 0.42 8.09
CA LEU A 55 -6.26 0.05 7.21
C LEU A 55 -4.98 -0.33 7.98
N LYS A 56 -4.75 0.26 9.17
CA LYS A 56 -3.59 -0.07 10.00
C LYS A 56 -3.61 -1.51 10.52
N THR A 57 -4.77 -2.16 10.58
CA THR A 57 -4.88 -3.56 11.05
C THR A 57 -4.62 -4.58 9.94
N ALA A 58 -4.54 -4.14 8.67
CA ALA A 58 -4.48 -5.04 7.54
C ALA A 58 -3.14 -5.79 7.42
N HIS A 59 -2.05 -5.21 7.91
CA HIS A 59 -0.68 -5.75 7.83
C HIS A 59 -0.37 -6.42 6.47
N ILE A 60 -0.47 -5.63 5.39
CA ILE A 60 -0.18 -6.08 4.01
C ILE A 60 1.09 -5.44 3.48
N ASN A 61 1.76 -6.12 2.54
CA ASN A 61 2.87 -5.51 1.79
C ASN A 61 2.33 -4.74 0.57
N ILE A 62 2.77 -3.49 0.37
CA ILE A 62 2.32 -2.62 -0.73
C ILE A 62 2.56 -3.25 -2.11
N VAL A 63 3.69 -3.94 -2.30
CA VAL A 63 4.03 -4.58 -3.57
C VAL A 63 3.08 -5.74 -3.85
N ASP A 64 2.81 -6.56 -2.84
CA ASP A 64 1.90 -7.71 -2.96
C ASP A 64 0.46 -7.28 -3.15
N PHE A 65 0.03 -6.20 -2.50
CA PHE A 65 -1.29 -5.63 -2.70
C PHE A 65 -1.55 -5.26 -4.16
N VAL A 66 -0.64 -4.49 -4.77
CA VAL A 66 -0.80 -4.08 -6.17
C VAL A 66 -0.73 -5.28 -7.11
N ALA A 67 0.19 -6.21 -6.88
CA ALA A 67 0.31 -7.42 -7.69
C ALA A 67 -0.95 -8.29 -7.62
N ALA A 68 -1.49 -8.52 -6.41
CA ALA A 68 -2.71 -9.29 -6.20
C ALA A 68 -3.92 -8.59 -6.84
N LYS A 69 -4.08 -7.27 -6.65
CA LYS A 69 -5.17 -6.50 -7.24
C LYS A 69 -5.15 -6.55 -8.78
N GLN A 70 -3.98 -6.37 -9.40
CA GLN A 70 -3.84 -6.44 -10.87
C GLN A 70 -4.07 -7.86 -11.42
N ALA A 71 -3.78 -8.90 -10.63
CA ALA A 71 -4.01 -10.29 -10.99
C ALA A 71 -5.43 -10.80 -10.66
N GLY A 72 -6.28 -9.99 -10.01
CA GLY A 72 -7.57 -10.45 -9.48
C GLY A 72 -7.44 -11.54 -8.40
N ALA A 73 -6.32 -11.55 -7.68
CA ALA A 73 -5.99 -12.56 -6.68
C ALA A 73 -6.25 -12.06 -5.24
N VAL A 74 -6.27 -13.01 -4.30
CA VAL A 74 -6.37 -12.71 -2.87
C VAL A 74 -5.13 -11.95 -2.39
N ILE A 75 -5.35 -10.86 -1.66
CA ILE A 75 -4.26 -10.04 -1.11
C ILE A 75 -3.61 -10.79 0.07
N PRO A 76 -2.29 -11.04 0.02
CA PRO A 76 -1.58 -11.66 1.14
C PRO A 76 -1.61 -10.77 2.39
N ARG A 77 -1.98 -11.37 3.52
CA ARG A 77 -2.07 -10.71 4.83
C ARG A 77 -1.15 -11.37 5.83
N HIS A 78 -0.62 -10.58 6.75
CA HIS A 78 0.20 -11.07 7.84
C HIS A 78 -0.53 -10.89 9.16
N ALA A 79 -0.32 -11.84 10.08
CA ALA A 79 -0.98 -11.81 11.39
C ALA A 79 -0.60 -10.59 12.25
N SER A 80 0.55 -9.96 11.99
CA SER A 80 1.01 -8.78 12.74
C SER A 80 2.00 -7.94 11.93
N ALA A 81 2.26 -6.72 12.40
CA ALA A 81 3.31 -5.86 11.85
C ALA A 81 4.70 -6.52 11.92
N ASN A 82 4.97 -7.34 12.95
CA ASN A 82 6.23 -8.08 13.07
C ASN A 82 6.34 -9.17 11.99
N LYS A 83 5.25 -9.90 11.71
CA LYS A 83 5.24 -10.89 10.63
C LYS A 83 5.36 -10.26 9.24
N LEU A 84 4.71 -9.12 9.00
CA LEU A 84 4.92 -8.34 7.78
C LEU A 84 6.37 -7.88 7.65
N ARG A 85 6.99 -7.43 8.75
CA ARG A 85 8.40 -7.00 8.78
C ARG A 85 9.36 -8.15 8.48
N GLU A 86 9.21 -9.29 9.15
CA GLU A 86 10.00 -10.51 8.91
C GLU A 86 9.90 -10.93 7.44
N TYR A 87 8.67 -11.06 6.94
CA TYR A 87 8.41 -11.36 5.53
C TYR A 87 9.11 -10.37 4.60
N THR A 88 8.92 -9.06 4.83
CA THR A 88 9.48 -8.02 3.97
C THR A 88 11.01 -8.07 3.95
N LYS A 89 11.67 -8.29 5.10
CA LYS A 89 13.13 -8.46 5.20
C LYS A 89 13.61 -9.71 4.43
N ASN A 90 12.89 -10.83 4.56
CA ASN A 90 13.28 -12.10 3.96
C ASN A 90 13.08 -12.14 2.44
N THR A 91 12.18 -11.32 1.88
CA THR A 91 11.92 -11.30 0.43
C THR A 91 13.04 -10.65 -0.41
N GLY A 92 13.96 -9.92 0.19
CA GLY A 92 15.08 -9.26 -0.50
C GLY A 92 14.71 -8.16 -1.52
N GLY A 93 13.42 -7.90 -1.77
CA GLY A 93 13.02 -7.04 -2.90
C GLY A 93 11.63 -6.39 -2.83
N LYS A 94 10.76 -6.78 -1.89
CA LYS A 94 9.39 -6.23 -1.76
C LYS A 94 9.32 -5.04 -0.78
N VAL A 95 10.31 -4.14 -0.87
CA VAL A 95 10.35 -2.89 -0.10
C VAL A 95 9.97 -1.73 -1.02
N PHE A 96 8.95 -0.96 -0.62
CA PHE A 96 8.58 0.28 -1.29
C PHE A 96 9.25 1.50 -0.63
N PRO A 97 9.80 2.47 -1.39
CA PRO A 97 10.55 3.58 -0.80
C PRO A 97 9.70 4.51 0.09
N LEU A 98 10.15 4.74 1.33
CA LEU A 98 9.46 5.58 2.32
C LEU A 98 9.13 6.98 1.79
N LYS A 99 10.08 7.64 1.11
CA LYS A 99 9.87 9.00 0.55
C LYS A 99 8.71 9.02 -0.44
N LYS A 100 8.60 8.01 -1.31
CA LYS A 100 7.50 7.89 -2.28
C LYS A 100 6.18 7.58 -1.58
N ALA A 101 6.20 6.71 -0.57
CA ALA A 101 5.00 6.38 0.20
C ALA A 101 4.41 7.60 0.90
N LYS A 102 5.26 8.44 1.51
CA LYS A 102 4.82 9.66 2.19
C LYS A 102 4.22 10.71 1.25
N ALA A 103 4.57 10.68 -0.04
CA ALA A 103 4.03 11.60 -1.04
C ALA A 103 2.59 11.24 -1.48
N SER A 104 2.14 10.01 -1.24
CA SER A 104 0.75 9.60 -1.50
C SER A 104 0.01 9.40 -0.17
N PRO A 105 -1.16 10.02 0.01
CA PRO A 105 -1.90 9.87 1.25
C PRO A 105 -2.42 8.46 1.50
N PHE A 106 -2.60 7.66 0.44
CA PHE A 106 -3.08 6.29 0.53
C PHE A 106 -1.91 5.31 0.78
N LEU A 107 -0.78 5.48 0.08
CA LEU A 107 0.40 4.62 0.30
C LEU A 107 0.96 4.77 1.72
N LYS A 108 0.95 5.98 2.30
CA LYS A 108 1.42 6.19 3.69
C LYS A 108 0.60 5.40 4.73
N ALA A 109 -0.64 5.01 4.42
CA ALA A 109 -1.51 4.29 5.34
C ALA A 109 -1.03 2.86 5.66
N PHE A 110 -0.18 2.29 4.80
CA PHE A 110 0.36 0.93 4.95
C PHE A 110 1.77 0.89 5.57
N LEU A 111 2.33 2.04 5.93
CA LEU A 111 3.69 2.08 6.47
C LEU A 111 3.75 1.46 7.87
N ILE A 112 4.73 0.58 8.04
CA ILE A 112 5.15 0.05 9.33
C ILE A 112 6.58 0.51 9.64
N GLN A 113 6.97 0.49 10.91
CA GLN A 113 8.39 0.59 11.27
C GLN A 113 9.12 -0.67 10.77
N MET A 114 10.35 -0.54 10.28
CA MET A 114 11.16 -1.65 9.74
C MET A 114 12.34 -2.02 10.64
N TYR A 115 12.89 -1.05 11.37
CA TYR A 115 13.92 -1.22 12.39
C TYR A 115 13.38 -0.66 13.70
N LEU A 116 13.55 -1.42 14.78
CA LEU A 116 13.32 -1.02 16.16
C LEU A 116 14.68 -0.97 16.84
#